data_AF-M3H0E7-F1
#
_entry.id   AF-M3H0E7-F1
#
_cell.length_a   1.000
_cell.length_b   1.000
_cell.length_c   1.000
_cell.angle_alpha   90.00
_cell.angle_beta   90.00
_cell.angle_gamma   90.00
#
_symmetry.space_group_name_H-M   'P 1'
#
loop_
_entity.id
_entity.type
_entity.pdbx_description
1 polymer ?
#
loop_
_entity_poly.entity_id
_entity_poly.type
_entity_poly.pdbx_seq_one_letter_code
_entity_poly.pdbx_strand_id
1 'polypeptide(L)'
;MGYNNTLSRTWDRTTPRDGLLLQTEFQRLLENDIFLKAGIDSNASNISTLSSLINSLLIPLGGVVEDSIDQLASSNFKEANGQSISRTTFSSLWNLIRKNITSVTPATDRLNCSAHSLVEGQLIKFAFTGGGITALTKYYVRNPTTNDFQISSTATGSIIDLTSSQSGDMITNIEYGFGDGSTTYNLPDRRGIFLRGAGVHGTRAKAINGNYDGGPPGYEGQDQFQSHRHSASGISADLIHSDNYSGSGTSQIGSGAVYVLNPITDGTSGNPRTGVETNPAFVSVKFKVRVA
;
A
#
# COMPACT_ATOMS: atom_id res chain seq x y z
N MET A 1 -34.18 -33.24 12.40
CA MET A 1 -35.54 -33.09 11.84
C MET A 1 -35.66 -31.69 11.28
N GLY A 2 -36.16 -31.52 10.06
CA GLY A 2 -36.35 -30.20 9.45
C GLY A 2 -37.51 -29.44 10.10
N TYR A 3 -37.48 -28.11 10.06
CA TYR A 3 -38.61 -27.28 10.47
C TYR A 3 -39.84 -27.59 9.60
N ASN A 4 -40.99 -27.81 10.22
CA ASN A 4 -42.26 -28.04 9.54
C ASN A 4 -43.22 -26.90 9.87
N ASN A 5 -43.76 -26.25 8.84
CA ASN A 5 -44.71 -25.15 8.96
C ASN A 5 -46.17 -25.61 8.83
N THR A 6 -46.40 -26.93 8.86
CA THR A 6 -47.74 -27.52 8.74
C THR A 6 -47.93 -28.64 9.74
N LEU A 7 -49.17 -28.86 10.17
CA LEU A 7 -49.53 -30.02 10.98
C LEU A 7 -49.44 -31.28 10.11
N SER A 8 -48.86 -32.34 10.66
CA SER A 8 -48.84 -33.66 10.01
C SER A 8 -50.18 -34.38 10.09
N ARG A 9 -51.10 -33.90 10.94
CA ARG A 9 -52.44 -34.45 11.13
C ARG A 9 -53.40 -33.37 11.59
N THR A 10 -54.65 -33.49 11.14
CA THR A 10 -55.78 -32.69 11.60
C THR A 10 -56.72 -33.57 12.41
N TRP A 11 -57.21 -33.06 13.54
CA TRP A 11 -58.23 -33.70 14.36
C TRP A 11 -59.55 -32.92 14.25
N ASP A 12 -60.64 -33.65 14.06
CA ASP A 12 -61.99 -33.10 13.94
C ASP A 12 -62.98 -33.93 14.78
N ARG A 13 -64.27 -33.61 14.69
CA ARG A 13 -65.35 -34.32 15.39
C ARG A 13 -65.50 -35.79 14.99
N THR A 14 -64.87 -36.21 13.89
CA THR A 14 -64.90 -37.60 13.42
C THR A 14 -63.74 -38.44 13.99
N THR A 15 -62.79 -37.80 14.69
CA THR A 15 -61.71 -38.51 15.38
C THR A 15 -62.17 -39.07 16.74
N PRO A 16 -61.62 -40.22 17.20
CA PRO A 16 -62.00 -40.83 18.48
C PRO A 16 -61.84 -39.83 19.64
N ARG A 17 -62.91 -39.67 20.45
CA ARG A 17 -63.00 -38.75 21.60
C ARG A 17 -63.06 -37.25 21.27
N ASP A 18 -63.60 -36.87 20.12
CA ASP A 18 -63.85 -35.46 19.75
C ASP A 18 -62.57 -34.59 19.82
N GLY A 19 -61.66 -34.82 18.88
CA GLY A 19 -60.30 -34.27 18.88
C GLY A 19 -60.18 -32.77 18.63
N LEU A 20 -61.27 -32.00 18.69
CA LEU A 20 -61.27 -30.55 18.50
C LEU A 20 -60.33 -29.81 19.47
N LEU A 21 -60.27 -30.22 20.74
CA LEU A 21 -59.36 -29.60 21.72
C LEU A 21 -57.89 -29.83 21.37
N LEU A 22 -57.55 -31.04 20.88
CA LEU A 22 -56.20 -31.36 20.42
C LEU A 22 -55.85 -30.55 19.17
N GLN A 23 -56.80 -30.41 18.25
CA GLN A 23 -56.61 -29.58 17.06
C GLN A 23 -56.30 -28.13 17.43
N THR A 24 -57.06 -27.54 18.36
CA THR A 24 -56.83 -26.17 18.81
C THR A 24 -55.45 -26.00 19.46
N GLU A 25 -55.04 -26.92 20.33
CA GLU A 25 -53.76 -26.81 21.02
C GLU A 25 -52.56 -27.02 20.08
N PHE A 26 -52.61 -28.00 19.18
CA PHE A 26 -51.54 -28.21 18.20
C PHE A 26 -51.45 -27.05 17.19
N GLN A 27 -52.59 -26.46 16.82
CA GLN A 27 -52.60 -25.26 15.97
C GLN A 27 -51.93 -24.08 16.67
N ARG A 28 -52.22 -23.86 17.95
CA ARG A 28 -51.57 -22.81 18.76
C ARG A 28 -50.06 -23.02 18.88
N LEU A 29 -49.62 -24.26 19.08
CA LEU A 29 -48.19 -24.61 19.12
C LEU A 29 -47.53 -24.37 17.76
N LEU A 30 -48.17 -24.76 16.66
CA LEU A 30 -47.68 -24.51 15.31
C LEU A 30 -47.52 -23.01 15.03
N GLU A 31 -48.51 -22.20 15.40
CA GLU A 31 -48.45 -20.74 15.25
C GLU A 31 -47.29 -20.11 16.06
N ASN A 32 -47.07 -20.60 17.27
CA ASN A 32 -45.93 -20.16 18.10
C ASN A 32 -44.59 -20.56 17.46
N ASP A 33 -44.47 -21.79 16.98
CA ASP A 33 -43.25 -22.28 16.31
C ASP A 33 -42.97 -21.52 15.02
N ILE A 34 -44.01 -21.18 14.24
CA ILE A 34 -43.91 -20.32 13.06
C ILE A 34 -43.41 -18.93 13.44
N PHE A 35 -43.98 -18.32 14.48
CA PHE A 35 -43.57 -16.99 14.96
C PHE A 35 -42.10 -16.99 15.42
N LEU A 36 -41.69 -17.98 16.22
CA LEU A 36 -40.31 -18.13 16.68
C LEU A 36 -39.36 -18.35 15.50
N LYS A 37 -39.74 -19.19 14.54
CA LYS A 37 -38.93 -19.42 13.34
C LYS A 37 -38.74 -18.14 12.52
N ALA A 38 -39.80 -17.36 12.32
CA ALA A 38 -39.72 -16.08 11.62
C ALA A 38 -38.77 -15.10 12.35
N GLY A 39 -38.82 -15.05 13.68
CA GLY A 39 -37.88 -14.27 14.49
C GLY A 39 -36.42 -14.73 14.34
N ILE A 40 -36.17 -16.05 14.36
CA ILE A 40 -34.84 -16.63 14.16
C ILE A 40 -34.31 -16.30 12.77
N ASP A 41 -35.12 -16.48 11.72
CA ASP A 41 -34.72 -16.21 10.33
C ASP A 41 -34.40 -14.72 10.13
N SER A 42 -35.20 -13.82 10.72
CA SER A 42 -34.94 -12.38 10.72
C SER A 42 -33.63 -12.02 11.42
N ASN A 43 -33.39 -12.58 12.61
CA ASN A 43 -32.14 -12.36 13.33
C ASN A 43 -30.92 -12.91 12.58
N ALA A 44 -31.03 -14.09 11.96
CA ALA A 44 -29.97 -14.67 11.14
C ALA A 44 -29.63 -13.76 9.94
N SER A 45 -30.66 -13.20 9.28
CA SER A 45 -30.50 -12.22 8.22
C SER A 45 -29.79 -10.95 8.72
N ASN A 46 -30.27 -10.37 9.83
CA ASN A 46 -29.66 -9.19 10.43
C ASN A 46 -28.20 -9.41 10.82
N ILE A 47 -27.87 -10.57 11.40
CA ILE A 47 -26.48 -10.93 11.74
C ILE A 47 -25.62 -11.04 10.48
N SER A 48 -26.13 -11.66 9.41
CA SER A 48 -25.43 -11.76 8.13
C SER A 48 -25.20 -10.38 7.51
N THR A 49 -26.22 -9.52 7.49
CA THR A 49 -26.13 -8.15 6.96
C THR A 49 -25.15 -7.31 7.78
N LEU A 50 -25.21 -7.37 9.12
CA LEU A 50 -24.27 -6.68 9.99
C LEU A 50 -22.84 -7.19 9.79
N SER A 51 -22.65 -8.50 9.65
CA SER A 51 -21.33 -9.08 9.36
C SER A 51 -20.79 -8.59 8.01
N SER A 52 -21.63 -8.55 6.98
CA SER A 52 -21.27 -8.04 5.65
C SER A 52 -20.97 -6.53 5.67
N LEU A 53 -21.77 -5.74 6.38
CA LEU A 53 -21.58 -4.30 6.56
C LEU A 53 -20.29 -4.00 7.34
N ILE A 54 -20.03 -4.73 8.41
CA ILE A 54 -18.77 -4.62 9.17
C ILE A 54 -17.61 -4.97 8.25
N ASN A 55 -17.67 -6.07 7.51
CA ASN A 55 -16.61 -6.47 6.58
C ASN A 55 -16.37 -5.47 5.44
N SER A 56 -17.41 -4.77 4.97
CA SER A 56 -17.27 -3.74 3.93
C SER A 56 -16.76 -2.40 4.46
N LEU A 57 -16.93 -2.14 5.76
CA LEU A 57 -16.41 -0.96 6.47
C LEU A 57 -15.00 -1.20 7.06
N LEU A 58 -14.53 -2.45 7.10
CA LEU A 58 -13.21 -2.79 7.63
C LEU A 58 -12.11 -2.42 6.64
N ILE A 59 -11.15 -1.63 7.12
CA ILE A 59 -9.85 -1.51 6.47
C ILE A 59 -9.24 -2.91 6.38
N PRO A 60 -8.87 -3.41 5.18
CA PRO A 60 -8.30 -4.75 5.02
C PRO A 60 -6.96 -4.85 5.75
N LEU A 61 -6.55 -6.08 6.10
CA LEU A 61 -5.23 -6.32 6.71
C LEU A 61 -4.11 -5.74 5.83
N GLY A 62 -3.18 -5.02 6.46
CA GLY A 62 -2.11 -4.29 5.77
C GLY A 62 -2.53 -2.95 5.17
N GLY A 63 -3.84 -2.64 5.15
CA GLY A 63 -4.36 -1.34 4.78
C GLY A 63 -3.89 -0.26 5.77
N VAL A 64 -3.57 0.92 5.25
CA VAL A 64 -3.06 2.04 6.04
C VAL A 64 -4.06 3.18 6.00
N VAL A 65 -4.35 3.74 7.16
CA VAL A 65 -5.27 4.87 7.34
C VAL A 65 -4.62 5.99 8.15
N GLU A 66 -5.12 7.19 7.91
CA GLU A 66 -4.80 8.37 8.73
C GLU A 66 -5.59 8.29 10.06
N ASP A 67 -4.93 8.67 11.15
CA ASP A 67 -5.51 8.74 12.50
C ASP A 67 -5.06 10.03 13.19
N SER A 68 -5.64 11.15 12.77
CA SER A 68 -5.23 12.49 13.17
C SER A 68 -5.35 12.78 14.67
N ILE A 69 -6.18 12.01 15.40
CA ILE A 69 -6.45 12.19 16.83
C ILE A 69 -6.19 10.92 17.67
N ASP A 70 -5.47 9.95 17.08
CA ASP A 70 -5.00 8.73 17.76
C ASP A 70 -6.12 7.89 18.43
N GLN A 71 -7.23 7.68 17.72
CA GLN A 71 -8.40 6.96 18.24
C GLN A 71 -8.51 5.50 17.80
N LEU A 72 -7.75 5.07 16.78
CA LEU A 72 -7.83 3.69 16.31
C LEU A 72 -7.22 2.73 17.32
N ALA A 73 -8.00 1.70 17.67
CA ALA A 73 -7.67 0.72 18.69
C ALA A 73 -6.35 -0.02 18.40
N SER A 74 -5.44 -0.01 19.37
CA SER A 74 -4.10 -0.59 19.24
C SER A 74 -4.05 -2.11 19.09
N SER A 75 -5.16 -2.80 19.38
CA SER A 75 -5.34 -4.23 19.13
C SER A 75 -5.45 -4.55 17.64
N ASN A 76 -5.93 -3.57 16.87
CA ASN A 76 -6.41 -3.69 15.51
C ASN A 76 -5.52 -2.91 14.53
N PHE A 77 -4.92 -1.83 15.02
CA PHE A 77 -4.12 -0.90 14.27
C PHE A 77 -2.82 -0.58 15.01
N LYS A 78 -1.72 -0.42 14.26
CA LYS A 78 -0.40 -0.03 14.80
C LYS A 78 0.18 1.09 13.97
N GLU A 79 0.90 2.01 14.60
CA GLU A 79 1.54 3.11 13.87
C GLU A 79 2.53 2.59 12.81
N ALA A 80 2.48 3.19 11.62
CA ALA A 80 3.42 2.92 10.53
C ALA A 80 4.72 3.71 10.77
N ASN A 81 5.48 3.32 11.79
CA ASN A 81 6.70 3.99 12.25
C ASN A 81 7.92 3.06 12.27
N GLY A 82 7.88 1.94 11.54
CA GLY A 82 8.97 0.96 11.52
C GLY A 82 9.03 0.00 12.71
N GLN A 83 8.09 0.10 13.67
CA GLN A 83 8.09 -0.74 14.87
C GLN A 83 8.04 -2.25 14.55
N SER A 84 8.70 -3.04 15.39
CA SER A 84 8.58 -4.50 15.39
C SER A 84 7.32 -4.92 16.14
N ILE A 85 6.54 -5.82 15.55
CA ILE A 85 5.34 -6.41 16.16
C ILE A 85 5.41 -7.94 16.16
N SER A 86 4.67 -8.59 17.05
CA SER A 86 4.69 -10.05 17.23
C SER A 86 4.09 -10.80 16.03
N ARG A 87 4.82 -11.78 15.49
CA ARG A 87 4.33 -12.71 14.47
C ARG A 87 3.20 -13.61 14.98
N THR A 88 3.22 -13.97 16.26
CA THR A 88 2.19 -14.82 16.86
C THR A 88 0.90 -14.05 17.10
N THR A 89 1.00 -12.82 17.61
CA THR A 89 -0.17 -11.98 17.90
C THR A 89 -0.84 -11.49 16.62
N PHE A 90 -0.04 -11.11 15.62
CA PHE A 90 -0.50 -10.56 14.34
C PHE A 90 -0.18 -11.50 13.17
N SER A 91 -0.53 -12.77 13.34
CA SER A 91 -0.20 -13.86 12.42
C SER A 91 -0.93 -13.76 11.08
N SER A 92 -2.16 -13.27 11.07
CA SER A 92 -2.94 -13.09 9.84
C SER A 92 -2.26 -12.13 8.86
N LEU A 93 -1.79 -10.97 9.34
CA LEU A 93 -1.04 -10.03 8.51
C LEU A 93 0.32 -10.63 8.10
N TRP A 94 1.04 -11.25 9.03
CA TRP A 94 2.31 -11.90 8.72
C TRP A 94 2.18 -12.93 7.59
N ASN A 95 1.18 -13.81 7.66
CA ASN A 95 0.92 -14.83 6.63
C ASN A 95 0.49 -14.23 5.29
N LEU A 96 -0.09 -13.03 5.27
CA LEU A 96 -0.45 -12.32 4.05
C LEU A 96 0.79 -11.78 3.32
N ILE A 97 1.72 -11.19 4.06
CA ILE A 97 2.90 -10.51 3.50
C ILE A 97 4.12 -11.41 3.34
N ARG A 98 4.13 -12.59 3.96
CA ARG A 98 5.26 -13.54 3.92
C ARG A 98 4.92 -14.78 3.11
N LYS A 99 5.87 -15.23 2.29
CA LYS A 99 5.88 -16.50 1.57
C LYS A 99 7.13 -17.31 1.92
N ASN A 100 7.19 -18.57 1.51
CA ASN A 100 8.33 -19.45 1.72
C ASN A 100 8.89 -19.92 0.38
N ILE A 101 10.18 -19.67 0.17
CA ILE A 101 10.93 -20.29 -0.91
C ILE A 101 11.30 -21.69 -0.43
N THR A 102 10.82 -22.71 -1.14
CA THR A 102 11.06 -24.11 -0.80
C THR A 102 12.40 -24.60 -1.35
N SER A 103 12.76 -24.12 -2.55
CA SER A 103 14.05 -24.39 -3.18
C SER A 103 14.34 -23.35 -4.26
N VAL A 104 15.62 -23.26 -4.64
CA VAL A 104 16.05 -22.54 -5.84
C VAL A 104 16.57 -23.56 -6.83
N THR A 105 16.25 -23.37 -8.11
CA THR A 105 16.70 -24.20 -9.25
C THR A 105 17.72 -23.41 -10.07
N PRO A 106 19.03 -23.55 -9.79
CA PRO A 106 20.10 -22.84 -10.51
C PRO A 106 20.06 -22.98 -12.02
N ALA A 107 19.77 -24.19 -12.52
CA ALA A 107 19.80 -24.47 -13.96
C ALA A 107 18.79 -23.64 -14.79
N THR A 108 17.81 -23.03 -14.14
CA THR A 108 16.77 -22.21 -14.79
C THR A 108 16.55 -20.86 -14.09
N ASP A 109 17.38 -20.52 -13.10
CA ASP A 109 17.24 -19.32 -12.26
C ASP A 109 15.86 -19.15 -11.60
N ARG A 110 15.21 -20.26 -11.26
CA ARG A 110 13.84 -20.28 -10.73
C ARG A 110 13.83 -20.43 -9.22
N LEU A 111 13.06 -19.59 -8.54
CA LEU A 111 12.72 -19.75 -7.13
C LEU A 111 11.36 -20.44 -7.02
N ASN A 112 11.31 -21.57 -6.33
CA ASN A 112 10.09 -22.35 -6.14
C ASN A 112 9.33 -21.83 -4.92
N CYS A 113 8.08 -21.44 -5.14
CA CYS A 113 7.15 -20.94 -4.12
C CYS A 113 5.71 -21.24 -4.56
N SER A 114 5.11 -22.31 -4.07
CA SER A 114 3.76 -22.71 -4.53
C SER A 114 2.71 -21.65 -4.24
N ALA A 115 1.80 -21.43 -5.21
CA ALA A 115 0.67 -20.50 -5.11
C ALA A 115 1.05 -19.11 -4.54
N HIS A 116 2.12 -18.52 -5.07
CA HIS A 116 2.69 -17.28 -4.52
C HIS A 116 1.89 -16.01 -4.88
N SER A 117 1.08 -16.04 -5.95
CA SER A 117 0.26 -14.92 -6.44
C SER A 117 1.02 -13.63 -6.72
N LEU A 118 2.32 -13.75 -7.06
CA LEU A 118 3.18 -12.61 -7.39
C LEU A 118 3.01 -12.25 -8.86
N VAL A 119 3.19 -10.97 -9.16
CA VAL A 119 3.06 -10.43 -10.52
C VAL A 119 4.40 -9.90 -11.04
N GLU A 120 4.52 -9.78 -12.36
CA GLU A 120 5.69 -9.21 -13.02
C GLU A 120 6.01 -7.80 -12.48
N GLY A 121 7.28 -7.55 -12.16
CA GLY A 121 7.74 -6.26 -11.65
C GLY A 121 7.40 -5.99 -10.19
N GLN A 122 6.79 -6.93 -9.46
CA GLN A 122 6.54 -6.78 -8.03
C GLN A 122 7.85 -6.76 -7.24
N LEU A 123 7.94 -5.87 -6.25
CA LEU A 123 9.07 -5.79 -5.33
C LEU A 123 8.97 -6.84 -4.21
N ILE A 124 10.08 -7.51 -3.95
CA ILE A 124 10.22 -8.53 -2.89
C ILE A 124 11.56 -8.40 -2.16
N LYS A 125 11.67 -8.99 -0.97
CA LYS A 125 12.92 -9.14 -0.20
C LYS A 125 13.01 -10.55 0.39
N PHE A 126 14.23 -11.06 0.57
CA PHE A 126 14.50 -12.36 1.18
C PHE A 126 15.13 -12.21 2.57
N ALA A 127 14.88 -13.19 3.45
CA ALA A 127 15.49 -13.28 4.78
C ALA A 127 16.86 -13.96 4.77
N PHE A 128 17.29 -14.51 3.64
CA PHE A 128 18.48 -15.34 3.51
C PHE A 128 19.43 -14.83 2.43
N THR A 129 20.70 -15.22 2.55
CA THR A 129 21.77 -14.93 1.59
C THR A 129 22.34 -16.25 1.08
N GLY A 130 22.61 -16.34 -0.22
CA GLY A 130 23.18 -17.51 -0.87
C GLY A 130 22.63 -17.69 -2.29
N GLY A 131 23.35 -18.43 -3.13
CA GLY A 131 22.89 -18.75 -4.50
C GLY A 131 22.61 -17.54 -5.39
N GLY A 132 23.35 -16.44 -5.23
CA GLY A 132 23.13 -15.19 -5.95
C GLY A 132 22.14 -14.22 -5.27
N ILE A 133 21.50 -14.63 -4.17
CA ILE A 133 20.56 -13.81 -3.39
C ILE A 133 21.29 -13.20 -2.20
N THR A 134 21.02 -11.92 -1.92
CA THR A 134 21.46 -11.21 -0.71
C THR A 134 20.24 -10.85 0.14
N ALA A 135 20.27 -11.18 1.43
CA ALA A 135 19.19 -10.87 2.36
C ALA A 135 18.94 -9.35 2.43
N LEU A 136 17.69 -8.97 2.67
CA LEU A 136 17.22 -7.58 2.79
C LEU A 136 17.38 -6.71 1.52
N THR A 137 18.01 -7.24 0.47
CA THR A 137 18.09 -6.60 -0.85
C THR A 137 16.75 -6.70 -1.56
N LYS A 138 16.38 -5.60 -2.24
CA LYS A 138 15.16 -5.49 -3.03
C LYS A 138 15.37 -6.15 -4.39
N TYR A 139 14.43 -7.00 -4.78
CA TYR A 139 14.41 -7.64 -6.09
C TYR A 139 13.06 -7.44 -6.76
N TYR A 140 13.06 -7.48 -8.08
CA TYR A 140 11.85 -7.45 -8.90
C TYR A 140 11.53 -8.86 -9.37
N VAL A 141 10.28 -9.28 -9.19
CA VAL A 141 9.74 -10.55 -9.69
C VAL A 141 9.70 -10.53 -11.21
N ARG A 142 10.24 -11.57 -11.83
CA ARG A 142 10.30 -11.76 -13.28
C ARG A 142 9.76 -13.12 -13.69
N ASN A 143 9.08 -13.17 -14.82
CA ASN A 143 8.51 -14.38 -15.42
C ASN A 143 7.75 -15.29 -14.43
N PRO A 144 6.86 -14.74 -13.58
CA PRO A 144 6.13 -15.53 -12.60
C PRO A 144 5.21 -16.54 -13.28
N THR A 145 5.16 -17.74 -12.71
CA THR A 145 4.11 -18.73 -12.94
C THR A 145 3.23 -18.82 -11.70
N THR A 146 2.43 -19.87 -11.56
CA THR A 146 1.68 -20.11 -10.33
C THR A 146 2.59 -20.50 -9.15
N ASN A 147 3.72 -21.15 -9.44
CA ASN A 147 4.50 -21.88 -8.44
C ASN A 147 5.98 -21.53 -8.42
N ASP A 148 6.45 -20.73 -9.38
CA ASP A 148 7.83 -20.28 -9.43
C ASP A 148 7.95 -18.92 -10.12
N PHE A 149 9.10 -18.28 -9.94
CA PHE A 149 9.44 -17.04 -10.60
C PHE A 149 10.96 -16.90 -10.68
N GLN A 150 11.42 -15.91 -11.45
CA GLN A 150 12.82 -15.49 -11.54
C GLN A 150 12.93 -14.07 -10.95
N ILE A 151 14.15 -13.55 -10.75
CA ILE A 151 14.34 -12.22 -10.16
C ILE A 151 15.32 -11.36 -10.95
N SER A 152 15.17 -10.03 -10.86
CA SER A 152 16.10 -9.04 -11.38
C SER A 152 16.38 -7.93 -10.34
N SER A 153 17.49 -7.21 -10.51
CA SER A 153 17.86 -6.06 -9.66
C SER A 153 17.14 -4.77 -10.04
N THR A 154 16.60 -4.68 -11.25
CA THR A 154 15.80 -3.56 -11.74
C THR A 154 14.47 -4.05 -12.32
N ALA A 155 13.49 -3.16 -12.46
CA ALA A 155 12.11 -3.51 -12.86
C ALA A 155 12.02 -4.30 -14.17
N THR A 156 12.91 -4.03 -15.13
CA THR A 156 12.96 -4.70 -16.44
C THR A 156 14.34 -5.28 -16.77
N GLY A 157 15.20 -5.44 -15.76
CA GLY A 157 16.61 -5.83 -15.94
C GLY A 157 16.83 -7.29 -16.33
N SER A 158 18.10 -7.68 -16.47
CA SER A 158 18.46 -9.08 -16.70
C SER A 158 18.09 -9.94 -15.49
N ILE A 159 17.79 -11.22 -15.77
CA ILE A 159 17.61 -12.23 -14.74
C ILE A 159 18.91 -12.41 -13.96
N ILE A 160 18.81 -12.53 -12.65
CA ILE A 160 19.93 -12.84 -11.77
C ILE A 160 20.26 -14.33 -11.92
N ASP A 161 21.53 -14.61 -12.20
CA ASP A 161 22.10 -15.95 -12.21
C ASP A 161 22.12 -16.54 -10.78
N LEU A 162 21.36 -17.61 -10.57
CA LEU A 162 21.23 -18.28 -9.29
C LEU A 162 22.17 -19.48 -9.25
N THR A 163 23.10 -19.50 -8.29
CA THR A 163 24.25 -20.44 -8.34
C THR A 163 24.11 -21.65 -7.42
N SER A 164 23.14 -21.68 -6.52
CA SER A 164 22.92 -22.79 -5.58
C SER A 164 21.46 -22.81 -5.09
N SER A 165 20.96 -23.99 -4.72
CA SER A 165 19.65 -24.09 -4.06
C SER A 165 19.66 -23.38 -2.69
N GLN A 166 18.56 -22.73 -2.35
CA GLN A 166 18.33 -22.07 -1.06
C GLN A 166 16.86 -22.24 -0.65
N SER A 167 16.59 -22.10 0.64
CA SER A 167 15.23 -22.03 1.17
C SER A 167 15.13 -20.97 2.25
N GLY A 168 13.92 -20.44 2.45
CA GLY A 168 13.69 -19.45 3.51
C GLY A 168 12.54 -18.51 3.22
N ASP A 169 12.45 -17.49 4.06
CA ASP A 169 11.32 -16.55 4.04
C ASP A 169 11.53 -15.45 3.00
N MET A 170 10.41 -15.05 2.39
CA MET A 170 10.32 -13.92 1.48
C MET A 170 9.17 -13.03 1.92
N ILE A 171 9.35 -11.71 1.84
CA ILE A 171 8.28 -10.72 2.02
C ILE A 171 7.87 -10.16 0.65
N THR A 172 6.56 -10.01 0.45
CA THR A 172 5.93 -9.62 -0.84
C THR A 172 5.58 -8.13 -0.93
N ASN A 173 5.70 -7.38 0.17
CA ASN A 173 5.69 -5.92 0.21
C ASN A 173 6.91 -5.45 0.99
N ILE A 174 7.81 -4.77 0.29
CA ILE A 174 9.12 -4.41 0.82
C ILE A 174 9.10 -3.29 1.86
N GLU A 175 7.96 -2.64 2.11
CA GLU A 175 7.81 -1.73 3.26
C GLU A 175 7.93 -2.49 4.59
N TYR A 176 7.63 -3.79 4.62
CA TYR A 176 7.76 -4.62 5.82
C TYR A 176 9.19 -5.18 5.96
N GLY A 177 9.54 -5.53 7.20
CA GLY A 177 10.84 -6.14 7.54
C GLY A 177 10.69 -7.46 8.29
N PHE A 178 11.77 -8.23 8.34
CA PHE A 178 11.78 -9.54 9.01
C PHE A 178 11.88 -9.46 10.55
N GLY A 179 11.93 -8.27 11.14
CA GLY A 179 12.08 -8.11 12.59
C GLY A 179 13.39 -8.70 13.10
N ASP A 180 13.29 -9.41 14.21
CA ASP A 180 14.37 -10.22 14.80
C ASP A 180 14.69 -11.52 14.02
N GLY A 181 14.02 -11.75 12.88
CA GLY A 181 14.19 -12.96 12.08
C GLY A 181 13.44 -14.18 12.60
N SER A 182 12.74 -14.10 13.75
CA SER A 182 12.11 -15.26 14.39
C SER A 182 10.71 -14.97 14.93
N THR A 183 10.57 -14.05 15.89
CA THR A 183 9.33 -13.84 16.65
C THR A 183 8.59 -12.57 16.28
N THR A 184 9.24 -11.65 15.56
CA THR A 184 8.70 -10.34 15.20
C THR A 184 8.85 -10.01 13.71
N TYR A 185 8.14 -8.99 13.25
CA TYR A 185 8.31 -8.39 11.92
C TYR A 185 8.10 -6.87 12.01
N ASN A 186 8.75 -6.12 11.13
CA ASN A 186 8.64 -4.66 11.10
C ASN A 186 7.47 -4.23 10.24
N LEU A 187 6.71 -3.25 10.73
CA LEU A 187 5.73 -2.52 9.94
C LEU A 187 6.41 -1.47 9.02
N PRO A 188 5.70 -0.97 8.01
CA PRO A 188 6.12 0.20 7.24
C PRO A 188 6.49 1.38 8.14
N ASP A 189 7.43 2.21 7.66
CA ASP A 189 7.69 3.54 8.22
C ASP A 189 7.24 4.59 7.21
N ARG A 190 6.19 5.35 7.58
CA ARG A 190 5.58 6.39 6.74
C ARG A 190 5.72 7.79 7.32
N ARG A 191 6.61 7.96 8.29
CA ARG A 191 6.88 9.27 8.88
C ARG A 191 7.64 10.13 7.88
N GLY A 192 7.19 11.38 7.69
CA GLY A 192 7.91 12.38 6.91
C GLY A 192 7.92 12.17 5.39
N ILE A 193 7.20 11.19 4.86
CA ILE A 193 7.15 10.91 3.41
C ILE A 193 5.75 11.04 2.84
N PHE A 194 5.67 11.45 1.57
CA PHE A 194 4.41 11.51 0.83
C PHE A 194 4.10 10.19 0.13
N LEU A 195 2.80 9.89 0.02
CA LEU A 195 2.32 8.74 -0.73
C LEU A 195 2.19 9.10 -2.22
N ARG A 196 2.54 8.15 -3.08
CA ARG A 196 2.31 8.21 -4.53
C ARG A 196 1.54 6.97 -4.95
N GLY A 197 0.56 7.13 -5.84
CA GLY A 197 -0.13 6.00 -6.46
C GLY A 197 0.85 5.13 -7.24
N ALA A 198 0.81 3.82 -7.01
CA ALA A 198 1.67 2.86 -7.71
C ALA A 198 1.30 2.75 -9.20
N GLY A 199 2.29 2.43 -10.02
CA GLY A 199 2.18 2.18 -11.45
C GLY A 199 2.27 3.45 -12.32
N VAL A 200 2.13 3.23 -13.62
CA VAL A 200 2.14 4.28 -14.63
C VAL A 200 0.71 4.78 -14.84
N HIS A 201 0.51 6.10 -14.72
CA HIS A 201 -0.78 6.74 -14.96
C HIS A 201 -1.23 6.51 -16.42
N GLY A 202 -2.52 6.31 -16.68
CA GLY A 202 -3.03 5.98 -18.02
C GLY A 202 -2.88 7.10 -19.07
N THR A 203 -3.10 8.37 -18.71
CA THR A 203 -3.18 9.48 -19.68
C THR A 203 -2.45 10.77 -19.30
N ARG A 204 -2.02 10.94 -18.05
CA ARG A 204 -1.41 12.19 -17.58
C ARG A 204 0.09 12.17 -17.81
N ALA A 205 0.55 12.99 -18.74
CA ALA A 205 1.95 13.18 -19.06
C ALA A 205 2.68 14.12 -18.08
N LYS A 206 3.96 13.85 -17.88
CA LYS A 206 4.93 14.74 -17.21
C LYS A 206 5.46 15.78 -18.21
N ALA A 207 6.19 16.77 -17.70
CA ALA A 207 6.70 17.90 -18.50
C ALA A 207 7.55 17.52 -19.74
N ILE A 208 8.25 16.38 -19.70
CA ILE A 208 9.10 15.89 -20.82
C ILE A 208 8.37 14.89 -21.72
N ASN A 209 7.04 14.82 -21.66
CA ASN A 209 6.22 13.72 -22.19
C ASN A 209 6.47 12.39 -21.46
N GLY A 210 5.55 11.43 -21.63
CA GLY A 210 5.50 10.19 -20.86
C GLY A 210 4.73 10.34 -19.54
N ASN A 211 3.98 9.31 -19.15
CA ASN A 211 3.03 9.42 -18.06
C ASN A 211 3.69 9.40 -16.68
N TYR A 212 3.03 9.96 -15.67
CA TYR A 212 3.47 9.83 -14.27
C TYR A 212 3.65 8.36 -13.90
N ASP A 213 4.72 8.06 -13.18
CA ASP A 213 5.06 6.69 -12.76
C ASP A 213 5.41 6.73 -11.27
N GLY A 214 4.72 5.88 -10.50
CA GLY A 214 4.97 5.68 -9.08
C GLY A 214 5.79 4.44 -8.74
N GLY A 215 6.16 3.64 -9.74
CA GLY A 215 6.78 2.33 -9.52
C GLY A 215 5.79 1.31 -8.94
N PRO A 216 6.22 0.07 -8.68
CA PRO A 216 5.38 -0.94 -8.05
C PRO A 216 5.07 -0.60 -6.58
N PRO A 217 4.08 -1.28 -5.96
CA PRO A 217 3.81 -1.13 -4.53
C PRO A 217 5.07 -1.30 -3.67
N GLY A 218 5.29 -0.38 -2.72
CA GLY A 218 6.47 -0.33 -1.86
C GLY A 218 7.72 0.31 -2.48
N TYR A 219 7.64 0.84 -3.71
CA TYR A 219 8.74 1.58 -4.33
C TYR A 219 9.06 2.87 -3.55
N GLU A 220 10.36 3.10 -3.31
CA GLU A 220 10.88 4.26 -2.57
C GLU A 220 11.49 5.26 -3.55
N GLY A 221 10.84 6.41 -3.72
CA GLY A 221 11.39 7.55 -4.45
C GLY A 221 12.12 8.52 -3.52
N GLN A 222 13.11 9.24 -4.04
CA GLN A 222 13.72 10.39 -3.39
C GLN A 222 13.04 11.68 -3.86
N ASP A 223 13.22 12.78 -3.12
CA ASP A 223 12.80 14.10 -3.57
C ASP A 223 13.52 14.46 -4.89
N GLN A 224 12.80 15.16 -5.76
CA GLN A 224 13.30 15.56 -7.07
C GLN A 224 12.79 16.96 -7.41
N PHE A 225 13.69 17.81 -7.90
CA PHE A 225 13.34 19.10 -8.47
C PHE A 225 13.37 19.03 -9.99
N GLN A 226 12.46 19.76 -10.66
CA GLN A 226 12.46 19.82 -12.12
C GLN A 226 13.71 20.54 -12.62
N SER A 227 14.35 19.97 -13.64
CA SER A 227 15.49 20.62 -14.30
C SER A 227 15.07 21.99 -14.82
N HIS A 228 15.86 23.01 -14.49
CA HIS A 228 15.63 24.39 -14.92
C HIS A 228 16.97 25.11 -15.12
N ARG A 229 16.95 26.20 -15.87
CA ARG A 229 18.11 27.06 -16.12
C ARG A 229 17.75 28.53 -15.96
N HIS A 230 18.69 29.31 -15.46
CA HIS A 230 18.60 30.77 -15.46
C HIS A 230 19.46 31.31 -16.61
N SER A 231 18.94 32.33 -17.31
CA SER A 231 19.66 33.05 -18.34
C SER A 231 19.53 34.54 -18.04
N ALA A 232 20.66 35.22 -17.86
CA ALA A 232 20.68 36.68 -17.76
C ALA A 232 20.96 37.23 -19.17
N SER A 233 19.95 37.84 -19.79
CA SER A 233 20.13 38.58 -21.05
C SER A 233 20.50 40.02 -20.73
N GLY A 234 21.80 40.33 -20.72
CA GLY A 234 22.30 41.69 -20.57
C GLY A 234 23.80 41.78 -20.75
N ILE A 235 24.26 42.73 -21.56
CA ILE A 235 25.63 43.24 -21.48
C ILE A 235 25.62 44.16 -20.26
N SER A 236 26.40 43.86 -19.22
CA SER A 236 26.67 44.86 -18.18
C SER A 236 27.52 45.96 -18.82
N ALA A 237 26.87 47.03 -19.26
CA ALA A 237 27.53 48.26 -19.65
C ALA A 237 26.92 49.38 -18.81
N ASP A 238 27.32 49.45 -17.54
CA ASP A 238 27.19 50.71 -16.81
C ASP A 238 28.30 51.62 -17.32
N LEU A 239 28.03 52.34 -18.40
CA LEU A 239 29.00 53.23 -19.05
C LEU A 239 28.95 54.60 -18.35
N ILE A 240 29.64 54.74 -17.22
CA ILE A 240 30.04 56.06 -16.72
C ILE A 240 31.47 56.31 -17.19
N HIS A 241 31.62 56.95 -18.35
CA HIS A 241 32.89 57.54 -18.76
C HIS A 241 33.08 58.84 -17.95
N SER A 242 34.22 59.04 -17.30
CA SER A 242 34.44 60.25 -16.46
C SER A 242 34.57 61.54 -17.30
N ASP A 243 34.77 61.38 -18.60
CA ASP A 243 34.91 62.42 -19.59
C ASP A 243 33.87 62.24 -20.71
N ASN A 244 33.44 63.35 -21.31
CA ASN A 244 32.40 63.45 -22.34
C ASN A 244 32.85 62.86 -23.71
N TYR A 245 33.30 61.61 -23.74
CA TYR A 245 33.74 60.97 -24.98
C TYR A 245 32.55 60.38 -25.75
N SER A 246 32.31 60.91 -26.96
CA SER A 246 31.31 60.42 -27.92
C SER A 246 31.97 60.14 -29.28
N GLY A 247 32.79 59.10 -29.35
CA GLY A 247 33.49 58.66 -30.57
C GLY A 247 33.22 57.20 -30.92
N SER A 248 33.21 56.86 -32.21
CA SER A 248 33.08 55.49 -32.68
C SER A 248 34.40 54.74 -32.49
N GLY A 249 34.39 53.75 -31.61
CA GLY A 249 35.49 52.82 -31.34
C GLY A 249 34.95 51.62 -30.59
N THR A 250 35.54 50.44 -30.79
CA THR A 250 35.18 49.25 -30.03
C THR A 250 35.65 49.46 -28.58
N SER A 251 34.77 50.00 -27.74
CA SER A 251 34.96 49.95 -26.30
C SER A 251 35.24 48.49 -25.95
N GLN A 252 36.40 48.20 -25.33
CA GLN A 252 36.59 46.92 -24.68
C GLN A 252 35.61 46.90 -23.51
N ILE A 253 34.39 46.46 -23.78
CA ILE A 253 33.36 46.21 -22.79
C ILE A 253 33.96 45.16 -21.86
N GLY A 254 34.38 45.58 -20.67
CA GLY A 254 34.72 44.67 -19.60
C GLY A 254 33.48 43.84 -19.32
N SER A 255 33.48 42.59 -19.77
CA SER A 255 32.44 41.61 -19.46
C SER A 255 32.52 41.28 -17.97
N GLY A 256 31.95 42.14 -17.13
CA GLY A 256 31.71 41.82 -15.73
C GLY A 256 30.85 40.56 -15.65
N ALA A 257 31.24 39.59 -14.83
CA ALA A 257 30.43 38.39 -14.64
C ALA A 257 29.05 38.78 -14.11
N VAL A 258 27.98 38.41 -14.82
CA VAL A 258 26.61 38.54 -14.34
C VAL A 258 26.31 37.33 -13.46
N TYR A 259 26.10 37.57 -12.16
CA TYR A 259 25.78 36.52 -11.21
C TYR A 259 24.27 36.36 -11.05
N VAL A 260 23.80 35.12 -11.15
CA VAL A 260 22.46 34.75 -10.67
C VAL A 260 22.58 34.51 -9.17
N LEU A 261 21.97 35.39 -8.38
CA LEU A 261 22.00 35.35 -6.92
C LEU A 261 20.84 34.50 -6.37
N ASN A 262 20.73 34.46 -5.04
CA ASN A 262 19.63 33.82 -4.34
C ASN A 262 18.27 34.43 -4.73
N PRO A 263 17.17 33.65 -4.68
CA PRO A 263 15.84 34.19 -4.90
C PRO A 263 15.53 35.29 -3.88
N ILE A 264 15.05 36.43 -4.38
CA ILE A 264 14.54 37.54 -3.57
C ILE A 264 13.05 37.74 -3.86
N THR A 265 12.36 38.49 -3.01
CA THR A 265 10.95 38.85 -3.24
C THR A 265 10.80 39.73 -4.48
N ASP A 266 9.70 39.55 -5.21
CA ASP A 266 9.24 40.41 -6.30
C ASP A 266 8.22 41.47 -5.82
N GLY A 267 7.96 41.55 -4.51
CA GLY A 267 6.95 42.43 -3.90
C GLY A 267 5.50 41.97 -4.04
N THR A 268 5.21 40.96 -4.86
CA THR A 268 3.84 40.45 -5.11
C THR A 268 3.63 39.05 -4.53
N SER A 269 4.62 38.17 -4.71
CA SER A 269 4.64 36.77 -4.31
C SER A 269 5.14 36.55 -2.87
N GLY A 270 5.41 37.65 -2.15
CA GLY A 270 5.95 37.64 -0.78
C GLY A 270 7.42 37.24 -0.72
N ASN A 271 7.93 37.01 0.50
CA ASN A 271 9.31 36.58 0.73
C ASN A 271 9.49 35.08 0.40
N PRO A 272 10.49 34.70 -0.41
CA PRO A 272 10.79 33.29 -0.65
C PRO A 272 11.08 32.54 0.66
N ARG A 273 10.43 31.37 0.83
CA ARG A 273 10.72 30.43 1.92
C ARG A 273 11.77 29.43 1.44
N THR A 274 12.85 29.28 2.20
CA THR A 274 13.97 28.37 1.88
C THR A 274 14.19 27.37 3.00
N GLY A 275 14.78 26.23 2.67
CA GLY A 275 15.05 25.14 3.59
C GLY A 275 15.90 24.06 2.91
N VAL A 276 16.20 22.98 3.63
CA VAL A 276 16.97 21.84 3.11
C VAL A 276 16.10 20.82 2.35
N GLU A 277 14.78 21.01 2.32
CA GLU A 277 13.81 20.15 1.64
C GLU A 277 12.84 21.03 0.84
N THR A 278 12.52 20.61 -0.40
CA THR A 278 11.43 21.21 -1.16
C THR A 278 10.13 20.49 -0.85
N ASN A 279 9.23 21.12 -0.07
CA ASN A 279 7.91 20.58 0.24
C ASN A 279 6.79 21.60 -0.04
N PRO A 280 5.59 21.13 -0.44
CA PRO A 280 4.39 21.97 -0.45
C PRO A 280 3.93 22.24 0.99
N ALA A 281 2.96 23.14 1.17
CA ALA A 281 2.30 23.29 2.47
C ALA A 281 1.68 21.94 2.92
N PHE A 282 1.87 21.57 4.18
CA PHE A 282 1.42 20.28 4.72
C PHE A 282 0.91 20.39 6.16
N VAL A 283 0.16 19.37 6.57
CA VAL A 283 -0.18 19.07 7.96
C VAL A 283 0.24 17.63 8.26
N SER A 284 0.80 17.38 9.44
CA SER A 284 1.24 16.05 9.83
C SER A 284 0.10 15.27 10.49
N VAL A 285 -0.07 14.02 10.07
CA VAL A 285 -1.03 13.07 10.65
C VAL A 285 -0.32 11.76 10.98
N LYS A 286 -0.85 10.99 11.93
CA LYS A 286 -0.36 9.63 12.18
C LYS A 286 -0.92 8.69 11.14
N PHE A 287 -0.07 7.83 10.58
CA PHE A 287 -0.50 6.70 9.78
C PHE A 287 -0.52 5.44 10.62
N LYS A 288 -1.60 4.66 10.52
CA LYS A 288 -1.73 3.36 11.19
C LYS A 288 -2.06 2.26 10.21
N VAL A 289 -1.41 1.11 10.37
CA VAL A 289 -1.61 -0.11 9.59
C VAL A 289 -2.59 -1.02 10.32
N ARG A 290 -3.54 -1.60 9.59
CA ARG A 290 -4.43 -2.67 10.08
C ARG A 290 -3.62 -3.97 10.26
N VAL A 291 -3.52 -4.47 11.48
CA VAL A 291 -2.67 -5.63 11.84
C VAL A 291 -3.44 -6.88 12.29
N ALA A 292 -4.69 -6.71 12.71
CA ALA A 292 -5.63 -7.76 13.10
C ALA A 292 -7.04 -7.25 12.86
#